data_AF-A0A8E2F6H2-F1
#
_entry.id   AF-A0A8E2F6H2-F1
#
_cell.length_a   1.000
_cell.length_b   1.000
_cell.length_c   1.000
_cell.angle_alpha   90.00
_cell.angle_beta   90.00
_cell.angle_gamma   90.00
#
_symmetry.space_group_name_H-M   'P 1'
#
loop_
_entity.id
_entity.type
_entity.pdbx_description
1 polymer ?
#
loop_
_entity_poly.entity_id
_entity_poly.type
_entity_poly.pdbx_seq_one_letter_code
_entity_poly.pdbx_strand_id
1 'polypeptide(L)'
;MFHTKWENPEDSIGECLCEIRVKSRPRFFWAATGPALELWTTEIQGKVQEWLNASGKIFPEPVGRSMYMFGKRKEKAQPIILFCGEKDSRKEAMEIVNDGLREEYPGVITGERSLPPELGSDFQELPTQ
;
A
#
# COMPACT_ATOMS: atom_id res chain seq x y z
N MET A 1 -0.83 20.95 -2.55
CA MET A 1 0.22 20.09 -1.98
C MET A 1 -0.22 19.72 -0.58
N PHE A 2 -0.74 18.51 -0.36
CA PHE A 2 -0.96 17.99 0.99
C PHE A 2 0.05 16.85 1.16
N HIS A 3 1.19 17.14 1.80
CA HIS A 3 2.09 16.12 2.32
C HIS A 3 1.76 15.98 3.81
N THR A 4 0.65 15.31 4.12
CA THR A 4 0.42 14.84 5.49
C THR A 4 1.42 13.71 5.73
N LYS A 5 2.48 14.02 6.46
CA LYS A 5 3.45 13.03 6.91
C LYS A 5 2.76 12.14 7.94
N TRP A 6 2.96 10.82 7.82
CA TRP A 6 2.58 9.89 8.87
C TRP A 6 3.37 10.21 10.15
N GLU A 7 2.66 10.37 11.27
CA GLU A 7 3.28 10.73 12.55
C GLU A 7 4.03 9.54 13.14
N ASN A 8 5.24 9.80 13.65
CA ASN A 8 6.14 8.81 14.25
C ASN A 8 6.20 7.46 13.49
N PRO A 9 6.67 7.43 12.22
CA PRO A 9 6.64 6.22 11.41
C PRO A 9 7.32 4.99 12.02
N GLU A 10 8.31 5.19 12.87
CA GLU A 10 9.05 4.11 13.52
C GLU A 10 8.16 3.24 14.42
N ASP A 11 7.12 3.83 15.02
CA ASP A 11 6.15 3.09 15.85
C ASP A 11 5.26 2.16 15.02
N SER A 12 5.24 2.37 13.70
CA SER A 12 4.45 1.58 12.74
C SER A 12 5.26 0.58 11.93
N ILE A 13 6.57 0.47 12.18
CA ILE A 13 7.50 -0.34 11.40
C ILE A 13 7.86 -1.63 12.13
N GLY A 14 7.60 -2.76 11.47
CA GLY A 14 8.08 -4.09 11.86
C GLY A 14 9.34 -4.52 11.12
N GLU A 15 9.41 -5.82 10.81
CA GLU A 15 10.50 -6.44 10.08
C GLU A 15 10.65 -5.84 8.66
N CYS A 16 11.90 -5.72 8.18
CA CYS A 16 12.17 -5.36 6.80
C CYS A 16 11.91 -6.55 5.89
N LEU A 17 10.93 -6.43 5.00
CA LEU A 17 10.48 -7.52 4.13
C LEU A 17 11.32 -7.59 2.85
N CYS A 18 11.49 -6.46 2.17
CA CYS A 18 12.29 -6.40 0.95
C CYS A 18 12.80 -5.00 0.61
N GLU A 19 13.86 -4.94 -0.19
CA GLU A 19 14.35 -3.72 -0.86
C GLU A 19 13.96 -3.75 -2.34
N ILE A 20 13.49 -2.62 -2.87
CA ILE A 20 13.27 -2.39 -4.30
C ILE A 20 14.03 -1.15 -4.77
N ARG A 21 14.23 -1.01 -6.07
CA ARG A 21 14.76 0.22 -6.67
C ARG A 21 13.66 0.99 -7.40
N VAL A 22 13.51 2.26 -7.01
CA VAL A 22 12.62 3.22 -7.69
C VAL A 22 13.50 4.34 -8.22
N LYS A 23 13.55 4.51 -9.55
CA LYS A 23 14.46 5.47 -10.23
C LYS A 23 15.91 5.32 -9.75
N SER A 24 16.41 4.09 -9.69
CA SER A 24 17.76 3.75 -9.19
C SER A 24 18.04 4.12 -7.73
N ARG A 25 17.02 4.44 -6.94
CA ARG A 25 17.14 4.73 -5.50
C ARG A 25 16.48 3.62 -4.68
N PRO A 26 17.13 3.11 -3.63
CA PRO A 26 16.54 2.09 -2.78
C PRO A 26 15.28 2.61 -2.10
N ARG A 27 14.31 1.70 -1.96
CA ARG A 27 13.14 1.81 -1.12
C ARG A 27 12.93 0.48 -0.42
N PHE A 28 12.34 0.52 0.74
CA PHE A 28 12.13 -0.65 1.56
C PHE A 28 10.65 -0.79 1.86
N PHE A 29 10.22 -2.04 1.88
CA PHE A 29 8.97 -2.44 2.49
C PHE A 29 9.27 -3.02 3.86
N TRP A 30 8.50 -2.60 4.85
CA TRP A 30 8.46 -3.20 6.17
C TRP A 30 7.06 -3.71 6.46
N ALA A 31 6.96 -4.73 7.30
CA ALA A 31 5.70 -5.13 7.88
C ALA A 31 5.07 -3.93 8.62
N ALA A 32 3.78 -3.69 8.41
CA ALA A 32 3.06 -2.71 9.21
C ALA A 32 2.84 -3.26 10.63
N THR A 33 3.11 -2.44 11.62
CA THR A 33 2.85 -2.72 13.04
C THR A 33 2.21 -1.48 13.68
N GLY A 34 1.90 -1.55 14.98
CA GLY A 34 1.48 -0.39 15.77
C GLY A 34 0.33 0.41 15.13
N PRO A 35 0.42 1.75 15.11
CA PRO A 35 -0.65 2.62 14.62
C PRO A 35 -1.09 2.34 13.18
N ALA A 36 -0.16 1.98 12.28
CA ALA A 36 -0.53 1.69 10.89
C ALA A 36 -1.35 0.39 10.79
N LEU A 37 -0.92 -0.67 11.49
CA LEU A 37 -1.66 -1.93 11.51
C LEU A 37 -3.01 -1.79 12.21
N GLU A 38 -3.08 -1.00 13.28
CA GLU A 38 -4.33 -0.68 13.96
C GLU A 38 -5.29 0.05 13.02
N LEU A 39 -4.83 1.09 12.32
CA LEU A 39 -5.63 1.82 11.33
C LEU A 39 -6.13 0.91 10.20
N TRP A 40 -5.28 0.01 9.72
CA TRP A 40 -5.67 -0.99 8.71
C TRP A 40 -6.81 -1.87 9.19
N THR A 41 -6.65 -2.49 10.36
CA THR A 41 -7.57 -3.51 10.87
C THR A 41 -8.88 -2.94 11.40
N THR A 42 -8.86 -1.72 11.96
CA THR A 42 -10.02 -1.10 12.59
C THR A 42 -10.87 -0.27 11.63
N GLU A 43 -10.25 0.38 10.63
CA GLU A 43 -10.94 1.35 9.78
C GLU A 43 -10.83 1.03 8.29
N ILE A 44 -9.61 0.89 7.77
CA ILE A 44 -9.38 0.93 6.32
C ILE A 44 -9.81 -0.38 5.65
N GLN A 45 -9.58 -1.54 6.28
CA GLN A 45 -9.89 -2.84 5.65
C GLN A 45 -11.38 -2.97 5.28
N GLY A 46 -12.28 -2.48 6.14
CA GLY A 46 -13.71 -2.44 5.88
C GLY A 46 -14.06 -1.51 4.72
N LYS A 47 -13.56 -0.27 4.75
CA LYS A 47 -13.79 0.73 3.68
C LYS A 47 -13.29 0.27 2.32
N VAL A 48 -12.12 -0.37 2.27
CA VAL A 48 -11.59 -0.95 1.03
C VAL A 48 -12.56 -1.98 0.45
N GLN A 49 -13.13 -2.84 1.30
CA GLN A 49 -14.14 -3.81 0.84
C GLN A 49 -15.43 -3.12 0.37
N GLU A 50 -15.86 -2.07 1.07
CA GLU A 50 -17.04 -1.28 0.70
C GLU A 50 -16.87 -0.56 -0.64
N TRP A 51 -15.74 0.12 -0.86
CA TRP A 51 -15.45 0.82 -2.13
C TRP A 51 -15.38 -0.16 -3.31
N LEU A 52 -14.74 -1.31 -3.13
CA LEU A 52 -14.70 -2.35 -4.16
C LEU A 52 -16.10 -2.88 -4.48
N ASN A 53 -16.94 -3.11 -3.47
CA ASN A 53 -18.32 -3.57 -3.66
C ASN A 53 -19.19 -2.50 -4.35
N ALA A 54 -19.06 -1.23 -3.93
CA ALA A 54 -19.81 -0.11 -4.47
C ALA A 54 -19.48 0.17 -5.95
N SER A 55 -18.28 -0.19 -6.41
CA SER A 55 -17.89 -0.06 -7.81
C SER A 55 -18.71 -0.95 -8.76
N GLY A 56 -19.34 -2.01 -8.25
CA GLY A 56 -20.05 -3.01 -9.04
C GLY A 56 -19.16 -3.85 -9.96
N LYS A 57 -17.83 -3.73 -9.83
CA LYS A 57 -16.86 -4.44 -10.66
C LYS A 57 -16.73 -5.90 -10.22
N ILE A 58 -16.62 -6.77 -11.21
CA ILE A 58 -16.31 -8.19 -11.02
C ILE A 58 -14.87 -8.38 -11.48
N PHE A 59 -13.99 -8.72 -10.55
CA PHE A 59 -12.61 -9.06 -10.86
C PHE A 59 -12.56 -10.53 -11.29
N PRO A 60 -11.97 -10.86 -12.46
CA PRO A 60 -11.85 -12.24 -12.91
C PRO A 60 -10.98 -13.08 -11.98
N GLU A 61 -9.97 -12.45 -11.37
CA GLU A 61 -9.04 -13.08 -10.43
C GLU A 61 -9.05 -12.36 -9.07
N PRO A 62 -8.79 -13.08 -7.96
CA PRO A 62 -8.74 -12.48 -6.64
C PRO A 62 -7.56 -11.51 -6.50
N VAL A 63 -7.85 -10.31 -6.01
CA VAL A 63 -6.84 -9.29 -5.69
C VAL A 63 -6.54 -9.31 -4.21
N GLY A 64 -5.32 -9.70 -3.86
CA GLY A 64 -4.79 -9.61 -2.51
C GLY A 64 -4.54 -8.15 -2.12
N ARG A 65 -4.75 -7.81 -0.86
CA ARG A 65 -4.53 -6.45 -0.35
C ARG A 65 -4.14 -6.46 1.11
N SER A 66 -3.09 -5.72 1.44
CA SER A 66 -2.59 -5.59 2.81
C SER A 66 -1.86 -4.26 2.98
N MET A 67 -1.74 -3.82 4.23
CA MET A 67 -0.98 -2.64 4.59
C MET A 67 0.46 -2.98 4.96
N TYR A 68 1.38 -2.15 4.47
CA TYR A 68 2.81 -2.19 4.77
C TYR A 68 3.31 -0.79 5.10
N MET A 69 4.54 -0.68 5.57
CA MET A 69 5.26 0.58 5.61
C MET A 69 6.22 0.67 4.44
N PHE A 70 6.28 1.82 3.77
CA PHE A 70 7.13 2.03 2.60
C PHE A 70 7.89 3.33 2.66
N GLY A 71 9.19 3.30 2.36
CA GLY A 71 10.01 4.49 2.45
C GLY A 71 11.48 4.30 2.08
N LYS A 72 12.23 5.41 2.14
CA LYS A 72 13.70 5.40 1.96
C LYS A 72 14.45 5.00 3.24
N ARG A 73 13.87 5.36 4.37
CA ARG A 73 14.37 5.21 5.75
C ARG A 73 13.16 5.11 6.66
N LYS A 74 13.34 4.58 7.88
CA LYS A 74 12.25 4.33 8.81
C LYS A 74 11.52 5.62 9.18
N GLU A 75 12.27 6.67 9.51
CA GLU A 75 11.77 8.00 9.90
C GLU A 75 10.97 8.73 8.79
N LYS A 76 11.00 8.22 7.56
CA LYS A 76 10.28 8.78 6.39
C LYS A 76 9.38 7.75 5.73
N ALA A 77 9.13 6.62 6.39
CA ALA A 77 8.18 5.64 5.88
C ALA A 77 6.76 6.17 6.02
N GLN A 78 5.88 5.65 5.18
CA GLN A 78 4.46 5.94 5.22
C GLN A 78 3.69 4.63 5.00
N PRO A 79 2.47 4.52 5.56
CA PRO A 79 1.60 3.38 5.29
C PRO A 79 1.26 3.31 3.80
N ILE A 80 1.35 2.11 3.25
CA ILE A 80 0.95 1.80 1.88
C ILE A 80 0.01 0.61 1.87
N ILE A 81 -1.12 0.73 1.18
CA ILE A 81 -1.98 -0.41 0.84
C ILE A 81 -1.48 -0.97 -0.48
N LEU A 82 -0.98 -2.19 -0.45
CA LEU A 82 -0.45 -2.86 -1.62
C LEU A 82 -1.47 -3.83 -2.21
N PHE A 83 -1.75 -3.68 -3.49
CA PHE A 83 -2.62 -4.58 -4.25
C PHE A 83 -1.78 -5.58 -5.04
N CYS A 84 -2.08 -6.87 -4.85
CA CYS A 84 -1.34 -7.99 -5.43
C CYS A 84 -2.25 -8.88 -6.26
N GLY A 85 -1.73 -9.42 -7.37
CA GLY A 85 -2.47 -10.33 -8.25
C GLY A 85 -2.24 -10.02 -9.73
N GLU A 86 -3.22 -10.42 -10.55
CA GLU A 86 -3.26 -10.15 -12.00
C GLU A 86 -3.22 -8.63 -12.25
N LYS A 87 -2.50 -8.20 -13.30
CA LYS A 87 -2.15 -6.80 -13.55
C LYS A 87 -3.36 -5.89 -13.72
N ASP A 88 -4.30 -6.28 -14.56
CA ASP A 88 -5.45 -5.43 -14.84
C ASP A 88 -6.38 -5.39 -13.63
N SER A 89 -6.58 -6.54 -12.98
CA SER A 89 -7.40 -6.66 -11.77
C SER A 89 -6.85 -5.84 -10.60
N ARG A 90 -5.54 -5.95 -10.30
CA ARG A 90 -4.93 -5.22 -9.17
C ARG A 90 -4.85 -3.72 -9.41
N LYS A 91 -4.60 -3.30 -10.66
CA LYS A 91 -4.53 -1.89 -11.03
C LYS A 91 -5.92 -1.25 -10.89
N GLU A 92 -6.95 -1.90 -11.42
CA GLU A 92 -8.32 -1.39 -11.32
C GLU A 92 -8.80 -1.34 -9.86
N ALA A 93 -8.54 -2.38 -9.06
CA ALA A 93 -8.84 -2.37 -7.63
C ALA A 93 -8.12 -1.24 -6.87
N MET A 94 -6.84 -1.01 -7.18
CA MET A 94 -6.05 0.07 -6.60
C MET A 94 -6.63 1.44 -6.96
N GLU A 95 -7.02 1.67 -8.20
CA GLU A 95 -7.61 2.94 -8.66
C GLU A 95 -8.93 3.24 -7.94
N ILE A 96 -9.83 2.26 -7.84
CA ILE A 96 -11.11 2.39 -7.09
C ILE A 96 -10.87 2.82 -5.65
N VAL A 97 -9.88 2.21 -4.99
CA VAL A 97 -9.58 2.48 -3.58
C VAL A 97 -8.85 3.81 -3.41
N ASN A 98 -7.95 4.15 -4.33
CA ASN A 98 -7.11 5.33 -4.23
C ASN A 98 -7.91 6.63 -4.14
N ASP A 99 -9.04 6.70 -4.85
CA ASP A 99 -9.90 7.89 -4.87
C ASP A 99 -10.53 8.14 -3.49
N GLY A 100 -11.15 7.12 -2.87
CA GLY A 100 -11.71 7.24 -1.52
C GLY A 100 -10.64 7.40 -0.43
N LEU A 101 -9.52 6.69 -0.57
CA LEU A 101 -8.43 6.73 0.40
C LEU A 101 -7.78 8.11 0.49
N ARG A 102 -7.58 8.79 -0.65
CA ARG A 102 -6.91 10.09 -0.69
C ARG A 102 -7.69 11.19 0.02
N GLU A 103 -9.02 11.11 0.00
CA GLU A 103 -9.90 12.08 0.66
C GLU A 103 -9.94 11.86 2.18
N GLU A 104 -10.08 10.61 2.61
CA GLU A 104 -10.30 10.28 4.02
C GLU A 104 -9.01 10.04 4.82
N TYR A 105 -7.95 9.56 4.16
CA TYR A 105 -6.69 9.12 4.80
C TYR A 105 -5.47 9.67 4.04
N PRO A 106 -5.22 10.99 4.06
CA PRO A 106 -4.21 11.62 3.22
C PRO A 106 -2.76 11.22 3.58
N GLY A 107 -2.54 10.55 4.72
CA GLY A 107 -1.25 9.98 5.14
C GLY A 107 -0.99 8.56 4.65
N VAL A 108 -1.97 7.91 4.02
CA VAL A 108 -1.89 6.54 3.51
C VAL A 108 -1.86 6.59 1.98
N ILE A 109 -0.92 5.85 1.38
CA ILE A 109 -0.81 5.75 -0.08
C ILE A 109 -1.23 4.37 -0.58
N THR A 110 -1.43 4.22 -1.88
CA THR A 110 -1.64 2.92 -2.52
C THR A 110 -0.47 2.56 -3.43
N GLY A 111 -0.34 1.27 -3.74
CA GLY A 111 0.57 0.76 -4.76
C GLY A 111 0.17 -0.63 -5.22
N GLU A 112 0.78 -1.09 -6.31
CA GLU A 112 0.54 -2.42 -6.87
C GLU A 112 1.84 -3.21 -7.02
N ARG A 113 1.76 -4.53 -6.85
CA ARG A 113 2.82 -5.49 -7.20
C ARG A 113 2.24 -6.79 -7.73
N SER A 114 3.03 -7.58 -8.45
CA SER A 114 2.67 -8.96 -8.81
C SER A 114 2.45 -9.83 -7.55
N LEU A 115 3.36 -9.70 -6.58
CA LEU A 115 3.41 -10.52 -5.37
C LEU A 115 3.59 -9.65 -4.12
N PRO A 116 3.12 -10.14 -2.94
CA PRO A 116 3.39 -9.52 -1.65
C PRO A 116 4.89 -9.34 -1.36
N PRO A 117 5.30 -8.31 -0.61
CA PRO A 117 6.69 -8.05 -0.27
C PRO A 117 7.41 -9.21 0.42
N GLU A 118 6.69 -9.99 1.25
CA GLU A 118 7.23 -11.16 1.93
C GLU A 118 7.49 -12.36 1.00
N LEU A 119 6.92 -12.38 -0.20
CA LEU A 119 7.03 -13.48 -1.15
C LEU A 119 7.95 -13.20 -2.35
N GLY A 120 8.43 -11.96 -2.53
CA GLY A 120 9.09 -11.59 -3.78
C GLY A 120 10.19 -10.53 -3.66
N SER A 121 11.38 -10.89 -4.16
CA SER A 121 12.46 -10.00 -4.59
C SER A 121 12.18 -9.37 -5.96
N ASP A 122 10.93 -8.96 -6.23
CA ASP A 122 10.56 -8.50 -7.57
C ASP A 122 10.93 -7.02 -7.76
N PHE A 123 11.94 -6.78 -8.58
CA PHE A 123 12.29 -5.47 -9.12
C PHE A 123 11.18 -5.01 -10.07
N GLN A 124 10.22 -4.25 -9.55
CA GLN A 124 9.29 -3.49 -10.39
C GLN A 124 9.67 -2.00 -10.34
N GLU A 125 10.05 -1.46 -11.50
CA GLU A 125 10.17 -0.01 -11.69
C GLU A 125 8.79 0.61 -11.52
N LEU A 126 8.53 1.21 -10.35
CA LEU A 126 7.29 1.95 -10.13
C LEU A 126 7.20 3.12 -11.12
N PRO A 127 6.08 3.29 -11.82
CA PRO A 127 5.92 4.38 -12.77
C PRO A 127 6.08 5.72 -12.07
N THR A 128 6.79 6.61 -12.76
CA THR A 128 7.06 7.97 -12.32
C THR A 128 5.77 8.78 -12.45
N GLN A 129 5.12 9.09 -11.32
CA GLN A 129 4.27 10.30 -11.24
C GLN A 129 5.14 11.53 -10.99
#